data_AF-A0A328CXW9-F1
#
_entry.id   AF-A0A328CXW9-F1
#
_cell.length_a   1.000
_cell.length_b   1.000
_cell.length_c   1.000
_cell.angle_alpha   90.00
_cell.angle_beta   90.00
_cell.angle_gamma   90.00
#
_symmetry.space_group_name_H-M   'P 1'
#
loop_
_entity.id
_entity.type
_entity.pdbx_description
1 polymer ?
#
loop_
_entity_poly.entity_id
_entity_poly.type
_entity_poly.pdbx_seq_one_letter_code
_entity_poly.pdbx_strand_id
1 'polypeptide(L)'
;MEKQRRPCAACFRDLLSCYSPVHQMKQYYRVGVLDNCYDKWSALSDCLRSKKVEGNIKKPHIWTFRTPEEAGRHWNLLFGHIVNKKKR
;
A
#
# COMPACT_ATOMS: atom_id res chain seq x y z
N MET A 1 -25.82 -3.07 -12.81
CA MET A 1 -24.41 -2.84 -13.19
C MET A 1 -23.58 -2.89 -11.91
N GLU A 2 -23.10 -4.07 -11.54
CA GLU A 2 -22.32 -4.27 -10.31
C GLU A 2 -20.95 -3.62 -10.48
N LYS A 3 -20.71 -2.52 -9.75
CA LYS A 3 -19.49 -1.72 -9.84
C LYS A 3 -18.39 -2.50 -9.11
N GLN A 4 -17.77 -3.47 -9.79
CA GLN A 4 -16.58 -4.16 -9.31
C GLN A 4 -15.62 -3.12 -8.74
N ARG A 5 -15.35 -3.18 -7.42
CA ARG A 5 -14.47 -2.24 -6.73
C ARG A 5 -13.07 -2.39 -7.32
N ARG A 6 -12.74 -1.53 -8.29
CA ARG A 6 -11.38 -1.46 -8.82
C ARG A 6 -10.44 -1.24 -7.64
N PRO A 7 -9.35 -2.02 -7.52
CA PRO A 7 -8.38 -1.77 -6.47
C PRO A 7 -7.80 -0.37 -6.66
N CYS A 8 -7.58 0.40 -5.57
CA CYS A 8 -7.00 1.74 -5.69
C CYS A 8 -5.61 1.74 -6.35
N ALA A 9 -4.94 0.57 -6.39
CA ALA A 9 -3.73 0.36 -7.20
C ALA A 9 -3.96 0.63 -8.69
N ALA A 10 -5.15 0.35 -9.23
CA ALA A 10 -5.50 0.69 -10.61
C ALA A 10 -5.58 2.22 -10.80
N CYS A 11 -6.21 2.95 -9.88
CA CYS A 11 -6.24 4.42 -9.92
C CYS A 11 -4.83 5.02 -9.83
N PHE A 12 -3.95 4.43 -9.02
CA PHE A 12 -2.55 4.84 -8.91
C PHE A 12 -1.76 4.57 -10.20
N ARG A 13 -1.96 3.39 -10.81
CA ARG A 13 -1.35 3.05 -12.11
C ARG A 13 -1.82 3.99 -13.22
N ASP A 14 -3.10 4.37 -13.23
CA ASP A 14 -3.64 5.31 -14.21
C ASP A 14 -3.04 6.72 -14.03
N LEU A 15 -2.81 7.14 -12.79
CA LEU A 15 -2.13 8.40 -12.47
C LEU A 15 -0.66 8.39 -12.94
N LEU A 16 0.08 7.31 -12.65
CA LEU A 16 1.44 7.14 -13.14
C LEU A 16 1.51 7.14 -14.67
N SER A 17 0.56 6.47 -15.32
CA SER A 17 0.47 6.46 -16.78
C SER A 17 0.20 7.85 -17.33
N CYS A 18 -0.57 8.70 -16.63
CA CYS A 18 -0.82 10.06 -17.06
C CYS A 18 0.47 10.90 -17.09
N TYR A 19 1.37 10.72 -16.12
CA TYR A 19 2.68 11.38 -16.12
C TYR A 19 3.75 10.67 -16.94
N SER A 20 3.44 9.52 -17.57
CA SER A 20 4.40 8.83 -18.42
C SER A 20 4.85 9.75 -19.57
N PRO A 21 6.16 9.90 -19.83
CA PRO A 21 6.67 10.76 -20.89
C PRO A 21 6.04 10.43 -22.27
N VAL A 22 5.84 9.14 -22.55
CA VAL A 22 5.22 8.69 -23.79
C VAL A 22 3.75 9.13 -23.87
N HIS A 23 3.01 9.09 -22.77
CA HIS A 23 1.61 9.48 -22.75
C HIS A 23 1.44 11.01 -22.87
N GLN A 24 2.21 11.77 -22.08
CA GLN A 24 2.21 13.23 -22.12
C GLN A 24 2.61 13.78 -23.48
N MET A 25 3.68 13.25 -24.08
CA MET A 25 4.10 13.69 -25.41
C MET A 25 3.08 13.34 -26.49
N LYS A 26 2.48 12.14 -26.45
CA LYS A 26 1.42 11.77 -27.40
C LYS A 26 0.21 12.70 -27.32
N GLN A 27 -0.21 13.10 -26.12
CA GLN A 27 -1.31 14.04 -25.94
C GLN A 27 -0.92 15.45 -26.37
N TYR A 28 0.28 15.90 -26.01
CA TYR A 28 0.79 17.21 -26.40
C TYR A 28 0.85 17.37 -27.92
N TYR A 29 1.34 16.36 -28.66
CA TYR A 29 1.35 16.41 -30.12
C TYR A 29 -0.05 16.39 -30.75
N ARG A 30 -1.10 15.99 -30.02
CA ARG A 30 -2.49 15.97 -30.50
C ARG A 30 -3.28 17.21 -30.12
N VAL A 31 -3.17 17.64 -28.86
CA VAL A 31 -4.00 18.68 -28.25
C VAL A 31 -3.23 19.99 -28.05
N GLY A 32 -1.90 19.95 -28.09
CA GLY A 32 -1.02 21.11 -27.91
C GLY A 32 -0.82 21.52 -26.44
N VAL A 33 -1.35 20.77 -25.49
CA VAL A 33 -1.32 21.10 -24.05
C VAL A 33 -0.97 19.85 -23.25
N LEU A 34 -0.17 20.03 -22.19
CA LEU A 34 0.16 18.96 -21.25
C LEU A 34 -0.98 18.74 -20.27
N ASP A 35 -1.31 17.49 -20.01
CA ASP A 35 -2.35 17.12 -19.05
C ASP A 35 -1.79 17.27 -17.62
N ASN A 36 -2.51 17.97 -16.75
CA ASN A 36 -2.12 18.15 -15.34
C ASN A 36 -2.54 16.95 -14.45
N CYS A 37 -3.18 15.94 -15.04
CA CYS A 37 -3.61 14.69 -14.42
C CYS A 37 -4.59 14.86 -13.24
N TYR A 38 -5.27 16.01 -13.14
CA TYR A 38 -6.17 16.34 -12.04
C TYR A 38 -7.30 15.31 -11.85
N ASP A 39 -7.89 14.85 -12.95
CA ASP A 39 -8.98 13.86 -12.91
C ASP A 39 -8.50 12.51 -12.36
N LYS A 40 -7.26 12.11 -12.67
CA LYS A 40 -6.65 10.87 -12.15
C LYS A 40 -6.35 11.00 -10.67
N TRP A 41 -5.87 12.17 -10.23
CA TRP A 41 -5.67 12.50 -8.82
C TRP A 41 -6.97 12.44 -8.03
N SER A 42 -8.03 13.06 -8.55
CA SER A 42 -9.38 13.03 -7.96
C SER A 42 -9.87 11.60 -7.78
N ALA A 43 -9.80 10.78 -8.83
CA ALA A 43 -10.23 9.38 -8.80
C ALA A 43 -9.44 8.53 -7.77
N LEU A 44 -8.13 8.75 -7.65
CA LEU A 44 -7.31 8.08 -6.63
C LEU A 44 -7.71 8.51 -5.22
N SER A 45 -7.92 9.81 -5.01
CA SER A 45 -8.30 10.38 -3.72
C SER A 45 -9.64 9.83 -3.24
N ASP A 46 -10.63 9.72 -4.13
CA ASP A 46 -11.94 9.16 -3.81
C ASP A 46 -11.87 7.66 -3.49
N CYS A 47 -11.03 6.91 -4.20
CA CYS A 47 -10.77 5.50 -3.88
C CYS A 47 -10.14 5.33 -2.50
N LEU A 48 -9.15 6.15 -2.15
CA LEU A 48 -8.50 6.09 -0.84
C LEU A 48 -9.44 6.49 0.30
N ARG A 49 -10.26 7.52 0.09
CA ARG A 49 -11.26 7.98 1.06
C ARG A 49 -12.30 6.89 1.36
N SER A 50 -12.80 6.19 0.34
CA SER A 50 -13.76 5.10 0.54
C SER A 50 -13.18 3.90 1.32
N LYS A 51 -11.88 3.58 1.16
CA LYS A 51 -11.22 2.52 1.94
C LYS A 51 -10.90 2.88 3.39
N LYS A 52 -10.72 4.17 3.71
CA LYS A 52 -10.35 4.62 5.06
C LYS A 52 -11.45 4.35 6.10
N VAL A 53 -12.70 4.20 5.64
CA VAL A 53 -13.87 3.90 6.49
C VAL A 53 -13.99 2.41 6.82
N GLU A 54 -13.55 1.50 5.93
CA GLU A 54 -13.67 0.05 6.14
C GLU A 54 -12.50 -0.56 6.95
N GLY A 55 -11.37 0.14 7.09
CA GLY A 55 -10.12 -0.41 7.64
C GLY A 55 -9.83 -0.14 9.13
N ASN A 56 -10.66 0.63 9.84
CA ASN A 56 -10.38 1.04 11.23
C ASN A 56 -10.88 0.06 12.29
N ILE A 57 -10.82 -1.26 12.02
CA ILE A 57 -10.79 -2.22 13.12
C ILE A 57 -9.37 -2.13 13.68
N LYS A 58 -9.19 -1.42 14.78
CA LYS A 58 -7.90 -1.27 15.49
C LYS A 58 -7.41 -2.66 15.90
N LYS A 59 -6.68 -3.35 15.02
CA LYS A 59 -6.02 -4.59 15.37
C LYS A 59 -5.06 -4.27 16.52
N PRO A 60 -5.00 -5.09 17.58
CA PRO A 60 -4.03 -4.90 18.64
C PRO A 60 -2.62 -4.81 18.02
N HIS A 61 -1.83 -3.83 18.44
CA HIS A 61 -0.46 -3.69 17.95
C HIS A 61 0.32 -4.98 18.26
N ILE A 62 1.33 -5.30 17.45
CA ILE A 62 2.11 -6.54 17.62
C ILE A 62 2.72 -6.66 19.03
N TRP A 63 3.02 -5.52 19.64
CA TRP A 63 3.55 -5.37 21.00
C TRP A 63 2.51 -5.65 22.10
N THR A 64 1.23 -5.78 21.76
CA THR A 64 0.13 -6.06 22.69
C THR A 64 -0.14 -7.56 22.82
N PHE A 65 0.44 -8.41 21.96
CA PHE A 65 0.17 -9.85 22.01
C PHE A 65 0.80 -10.55 23.21
N ARG A 66 1.95 -10.06 23.70
CA ARG A 66 2.73 -10.69 24.78
C ARG A 66 3.52 -9.66 25.57
N THR A 67 3.74 -9.95 26.85
CA THR A 67 4.69 -9.18 27.66
C THR A 67 6.14 -9.42 27.18
N PRO A 68 7.09 -8.51 27.47
CA PRO A 68 8.50 -8.70 27.09
C PRO A 68 9.10 -10.02 27.59
N GLU A 69 8.71 -10.46 28.79
CA GLU A 69 9.19 -11.71 29.40
C GLU A 69 8.67 -12.95 28.66
N GLU A 70 7.37 -12.98 28.35
CA GLU A 70 6.75 -14.07 27.59
C GLU A 70 7.25 -14.13 26.15
N ALA A 71 7.50 -12.97 25.54
CA ALA A 71 8.10 -12.87 24.22
C ALA A 71 9.51 -13.48 24.21
N GLY A 72 10.33 -13.19 25.24
CA GLY A 72 11.65 -13.78 25.40
C GLY A 72 11.62 -15.31 25.58
N ARG A 73 10.73 -15.81 26.45
CA ARG A 73 10.55 -17.27 26.64
C ARG A 73 10.13 -17.97 25.34
N HIS A 74 9.19 -17.37 24.60
CA HIS A 74 8.74 -17.93 23.34
C HIS A 74 9.80 -17.88 22.25
N TRP A 75 10.57 -16.80 22.18
CA TRP A 75 11.70 -16.69 21.27
C TRP A 75 12.74 -17.78 21.54
N ASN A 76 13.08 -18.01 22.81
CA ASN A 76 14.02 -19.06 23.19
C ASN A 76 13.48 -20.47 22.88
N LEU A 77 12.17 -20.70 23.02
CA LEU A 77 11.53 -21.97 22.66
C LEU A 77 11.61 -22.24 21.14
N LEU A 78 11.34 -21.22 20.32
CA LEU A 78 11.36 -21.35 18.85
C LEU A 78 12.78 -21.35 18.26
N PHE A 79 13.65 -20.48 18.76
CA PHE A 79 14.92 -20.12 18.12
C PHE A 79 16.16 -20.35 18.99
N GLY A 80 16.01 -20.88 20.20
CA GLY A 80 17.15 -21.12 21.11
C GLY A 80 18.20 -22.06 20.52
N HIS A 81 17.78 -23.01 19.67
CA HIS A 81 18.68 -23.91 18.95
C HIS A 81 19.59 -23.18 17.94
N ILE A 82 19.19 -22.01 17.43
CA ILE A 82 19.98 -21.21 16.47
C ILE A 82 21.03 -20.39 17.22
N VAL A 83 20.64 -19.80 18.36
CA VAL A 83 21.53 -18.99 19.19
C VAL A 83 22.66 -19.85 19.78
N ASN A 84 22.34 -21.08 20.21
CA ASN A 84 23.32 -22.00 20.78
C ASN A 84 24.31 -22.57 19.75
N LYS A 85 23.99 -22.58 18.45
CA LYS A 85 24.88 -23.08 17.39
C LYS A 85 26.08 -22.16 17.11
N LYS A 86 26.03 -20.89 17.51
CA LYS A 86 27.17 -19.95 17.36
C LYS A 86 28.25 -20.09 18.44
N LYS A 87 28.11 -21.03 19.38
CA LYS A 87 29.06 -21.27 20.48
C LYS A 87 30.09 -22.38 20.19
N ARG A 88 30.24 -22.81 18.93
CA ARG A 88 31.23 -23.82 18.53
C ARG A 88 32.21 -23.25 17.51
#